data_AF-A0A6I3L612-F1
#
_entry.id   AF-A0A6I3L612-F1
#
_cell.length_a   1.000
_cell.length_b   1.000
_cell.length_c   1.000
_cell.angle_alpha   90.00
_cell.angle_beta   90.00
_cell.angle_gamma   90.00
#
_symmetry.space_group_name_H-M   'P 1'
#
loop_
_entity.id
_entity.type
_entity.pdbx_description
1 polymer ?
#
loop_
_entity_poly.entity_id
_entity_poly.type
_entity_poly.pdbx_seq_one_letter_code
_entity_poly.pdbx_strand_id
1 'polypeptide(L)'
;MAAIMVDEQIEYRDGSWQSVREPASTMLEPGEAEPVPMSPIALPGVYTIPRHVETPRVRGVIRSEVGDLFAALNSEVAETLPAIPDAAVLDASRWFMLAEVTGVDDRRARGWVTGFNAYGSTTVIAVEAARRLVAVGAPAGTLAPAQAFDAASFLDHLATTGMTWRVEELAAVRTR
;
A
#
# COMPACT_ATOMS: atom_id res chain seq x y z
N MET A 1 -0.29 -10.63 -12.36
CA MET A 1 0.81 -10.20 -11.49
C MET A 1 1.17 -11.38 -10.58
N ALA A 2 2.11 -12.22 -11.02
CA ALA A 2 2.67 -13.30 -10.23
C ALA A 2 4.14 -12.94 -10.02
N ALA A 3 4.46 -12.31 -8.88
CA ALA A 3 5.82 -12.13 -8.35
C ALA A 3 5.77 -11.27 -7.08
N ILE A 4 5.20 -11.76 -5.98
CA ILE A 4 5.56 -11.29 -4.64
C ILE A 4 5.59 -12.50 -3.69
N MET A 5 6.47 -13.44 -4.01
CA MET A 5 6.96 -14.42 -3.04
C MET A 5 8.47 -14.26 -3.06
N VAL A 6 8.95 -13.27 -2.31
CA VAL A 6 10.36 -13.21 -1.94
C VAL A 6 10.44 -14.01 -0.65
N ASP A 7 11.15 -15.14 -0.65
CA ASP A 7 11.38 -15.96 0.56
C ASP A 7 11.95 -15.12 1.72
N GLU A 8 12.58 -14.00 1.39
CA GLU A 8 13.10 -13.01 2.33
C GLU A 8 12.40 -11.65 2.14
N GLN A 9 11.58 -11.27 3.12
CA GLN A 9 10.94 -9.95 3.12
C GLN A 9 11.96 -8.86 3.45
N ILE A 10 11.88 -7.74 2.74
CA ILE A 10 12.84 -6.63 2.82
C ILE A 10 12.15 -5.39 3.42
N GLU A 11 12.87 -4.68 4.29
CA GLU A 11 12.58 -3.30 4.68
C GLU A 11 13.76 -2.39 4.35
N TYR A 12 13.50 -1.09 4.24
CA TYR A 12 14.56 -0.10 4.25
C TYR A 12 14.82 0.32 5.70
N ARG A 13 16.08 0.26 6.12
CA ARG A 13 16.53 0.69 7.45
C ARG A 13 17.93 1.30 7.37
N ASP A 14 18.11 2.46 7.99
CA ASP A 14 19.39 3.14 8.22
C ASP A 14 20.27 3.23 6.96
N GLY A 15 19.68 3.64 5.84
CA GLY A 15 20.40 3.83 4.58
C GLY A 15 20.50 2.58 3.68
N SER A 16 19.93 1.45 4.08
CA SER A 16 20.10 0.18 3.36
C SER A 16 18.83 -0.68 3.33
N TRP A 17 18.69 -1.50 2.30
CA TRP A 17 17.67 -2.55 2.24
C TRP A 17 18.17 -3.77 2.99
N GLN A 18 17.38 -4.23 3.97
CA GLN A 18 17.74 -5.30 4.88
C GLN A 18 16.58 -6.27 5.01
N SER A 19 16.89 -7.53 5.30
CA SER A 19 15.90 -8.55 5.66
C SER A 19 15.14 -8.14 6.90
N VAL A 20 13.82 -8.33 6.88
CA VAL A 20 12.97 -8.08 8.04
C VAL A 20 13.26 -9.13 9.11
N ARG A 21 13.78 -8.69 10.25
CA ARG A 21 14.08 -9.56 11.41
C ARG A 21 13.05 -9.49 12.53
N GLU A 22 12.24 -8.44 12.54
CA GLU A 22 11.24 -8.24 13.59
C GLU A 22 9.99 -9.08 13.31
N PRO A 23 9.32 -9.59 14.37
CA PRO A 23 8.15 -10.45 14.23
C PRO A 23 6.94 -9.71 13.63
N ALA A 24 5.88 -10.49 13.37
CA ALA A 24 4.57 -9.96 13.02
C ALA A 24 4.13 -8.86 14.00
N SER A 25 3.59 -7.77 13.46
CA SER A 25 3.08 -6.64 14.22
C SER A 25 1.56 -6.66 14.26
N THR A 26 0.94 -5.71 14.97
CA THR A 26 -0.51 -5.45 14.86
C THR A 26 -0.74 -4.00 14.48
N MET A 27 -1.89 -3.72 13.87
CA MET A 27 -2.29 -2.37 13.47
C MET A 27 -3.80 -2.20 13.65
N LEU A 28 -4.22 -1.08 14.24
CA LEU A 28 -5.64 -0.73 14.34
C LEU A 28 -6.07 -0.03 13.05
N GLU A 29 -6.70 -0.79 12.15
CA GLU A 29 -7.24 -0.22 10.92
C GLU A 29 -8.49 0.64 11.22
N PRO A 30 -8.66 1.78 10.52
CA PRO A 30 -9.90 2.55 10.55
C PRO A 30 -11.15 1.71 10.30
N GLY A 31 -12.04 1.65 11.29
CA GLY A 31 -13.29 0.90 11.24
C GLY A 31 -13.24 -0.48 11.90
N GLU A 32 -12.05 -0.99 12.21
CA GLU A 32 -11.89 -2.21 13.01
C GLU A 32 -11.95 -1.88 14.51
N ALA A 33 -12.56 -2.79 15.28
CA ALA A 33 -12.66 -2.63 16.74
C ALA A 33 -11.38 -3.06 17.47
N GLU A 34 -10.66 -4.02 16.90
CA GLU A 34 -9.47 -4.64 17.50
C GLU A 34 -8.27 -4.52 16.53
N PRO A 35 -7.03 -4.46 17.05
CA PRO A 35 -5.84 -4.48 16.20
C PRO A 35 -5.75 -5.76 15.36
N VAL A 36 -5.47 -5.60 14.06
CA VAL A 36 -5.35 -6.69 13.10
C VAL A 36 -3.89 -7.17 13.02
N PRO A 37 -3.63 -8.50 13.02
CA PRO A 37 -2.29 -9.04 12.80
C PRO A 37 -1.73 -8.71 11.41
N MET A 38 -0.47 -8.30 11.38
CA MET A 38 0.25 -7.86 10.19
C MET A 38 1.53 -8.66 9.98
N SER A 39 1.76 -9.08 8.74
CA SER A 39 2.99 -9.74 8.30
C SER A 39 3.78 -8.83 7.35
N PRO A 40 5.13 -8.88 7.38
CA PRO A 40 5.95 -8.09 6.47
C PRO A 40 5.71 -8.45 5.01
N ILE A 41 5.70 -7.44 4.13
CA ILE A 41 5.68 -7.64 2.68
C ILE A 41 6.50 -6.56 1.96
N ALA A 42 7.38 -6.96 1.05
CA ALA A 42 8.21 -6.05 0.25
C ALA A 42 7.44 -5.46 -0.94
N LEU A 43 6.46 -4.58 -0.67
CA LEU A 43 5.74 -3.82 -1.71
C LEU A 43 6.65 -2.78 -2.39
N PRO A 44 6.33 -2.32 -3.62
CA PRO A 44 7.14 -1.35 -4.36
C PRO A 44 7.54 -0.10 -3.55
N GLY A 45 6.65 0.35 -2.65
CA GLY A 45 6.90 1.49 -1.75
C GLY A 45 8.17 1.38 -0.91
N VAL A 46 8.55 0.17 -0.47
CA VAL A 46 9.80 -0.08 0.29
C VAL A 46 11.04 0.32 -0.52
N TYR A 47 10.97 0.21 -1.84
CA TYR A 47 12.08 0.56 -2.72
C TYR A 47 11.98 2.01 -3.21
N THR A 48 10.78 2.52 -3.46
CA THR A 48 10.62 3.83 -4.07
C THR A 48 10.68 4.97 -3.05
N ILE A 49 10.03 4.83 -1.89
CA ILE A 49 9.92 5.90 -0.88
C ILE A 49 11.29 6.41 -0.42
N PRO A 50 12.26 5.55 -0.02
CA PRO A 50 13.57 6.01 0.47
C PRO A 50 14.39 6.80 -0.56
N ARG A 51 14.03 6.72 -1.85
CA ARG A 51 14.72 7.46 -2.92
C ARG A 51 14.33 8.93 -3.02
N HIS A 52 13.22 9.32 -2.41
CA HIS A 52 12.69 10.69 -2.49
C HIS A 52 12.09 11.22 -1.18
N VAL A 53 12.12 10.42 -0.11
CA VAL A 53 11.77 10.83 1.24
C VAL A 53 12.93 10.46 2.15
N GLU A 54 13.46 11.44 2.87
CA GLU A 54 14.45 11.20 3.91
C GLU A 54 13.77 10.54 5.11
N THR A 55 14.11 9.28 5.36
CA THR A 55 13.57 8.49 6.47
C THR A 55 14.59 7.45 6.88
N PRO A 56 14.73 7.13 8.18
CA PRO A 56 15.57 6.03 8.61
C PRO A 56 14.91 4.67 8.32
N ARG A 57 13.59 4.62 8.04
CA ARG A 57 12.87 3.35 7.93
C ARG A 57 11.67 3.40 7.00
N VAL A 58 11.50 2.36 6.18
CA VAL A 58 10.26 2.07 5.44
C VAL A 58 10.00 0.56 5.49
N ARG A 59 8.83 0.19 6.02
CA ARG A 59 8.37 -1.20 6.07
C ARG A 59 7.02 -1.33 5.40
N GLY A 60 6.89 -2.31 4.51
CA GLY A 60 5.60 -2.76 4.01
C GLY A 60 5.04 -3.89 4.87
N VAL A 61 3.74 -3.85 5.11
CA VAL A 61 3.02 -4.90 5.83
C VAL A 61 1.69 -5.19 5.14
N ILE A 62 1.16 -6.38 5.39
CA ILE A 62 -0.15 -6.84 4.92
C ILE A 62 -0.82 -7.62 6.05
N ARG A 63 -2.16 -7.69 6.07
CA ARG A 63 -2.87 -8.56 7.01
C ARG A 63 -2.30 -9.98 6.93
N SER A 64 -1.97 -10.58 8.07
CA SER A 64 -1.30 -11.88 8.11
C SER A 64 -2.09 -12.97 7.37
N GLU A 65 -3.42 -12.97 7.49
CA GLU A 65 -4.30 -13.90 6.77
C GLU A 65 -4.17 -13.83 5.24
N VAL A 66 -3.90 -12.64 4.69
CA VAL A 66 -3.67 -12.45 3.25
C VAL A 66 -2.24 -12.85 2.89
N GLY A 67 -1.28 -12.59 3.78
CA GLY A 67 0.10 -13.09 3.64
C GLY A 67 0.14 -14.62 3.57
N ASP A 68 -0.57 -15.30 4.48
CA ASP A 68 -0.69 -16.76 4.53
C ASP A 68 -1.34 -17.32 3.24
N LEU A 69 -2.36 -16.62 2.72
CA LEU A 69 -2.97 -16.98 1.43
C LEU A 69 -1.95 -16.91 0.29
N PHE A 70 -1.14 -15.85 0.21
CA PHE A 70 -0.09 -15.75 -0.80
C PHE A 70 1.01 -16.79 -0.61
N ALA A 71 1.39 -17.09 0.63
CA ALA A 71 2.38 -18.11 0.94
C ALA A 71 1.94 -19.52 0.51
N ALA A 72 0.64 -19.78 0.56
CA ALA A 72 0.05 -21.04 0.12
C ALA A 72 -0.09 -21.17 -1.41
N LEU A 73 0.09 -20.09 -2.19
CA LEU A 73 0.02 -20.16 -3.65
C LEU A 73 1.22 -20.91 -4.23
N ASN A 74 0.94 -22.02 -4.90
CA ASN A 74 1.91 -22.77 -5.70
C ASN A 74 1.32 -23.05 -7.09
N SER A 75 2.10 -23.68 -7.97
CA SER A 75 1.67 -23.94 -9.35
C SER A 75 0.40 -24.80 -9.42
N GLU A 76 0.27 -25.80 -8.56
CA GLU A 76 -0.89 -26.69 -8.51
C GLU A 76 -2.15 -25.91 -8.08
N VAL A 77 -2.05 -25.11 -7.01
CA VAL A 77 -3.14 -24.25 -6.58
C VAL A 77 -3.51 -23.25 -7.67
N ALA A 78 -2.53 -22.64 -8.33
CA ALA A 78 -2.76 -21.67 -9.40
C ALA A 78 -3.54 -22.27 -10.58
N GLU A 79 -3.31 -23.54 -10.92
CA GLU A 79 -4.06 -24.25 -11.97
C GLU A 79 -5.54 -24.48 -11.61
N THR A 80 -5.89 -24.48 -10.32
CA THR A 80 -7.28 -24.60 -9.87
C THR A 80 -8.05 -23.27 -9.85
N LEU A 81 -7.34 -22.14 -9.94
CA LEU A 81 -7.97 -20.83 -9.89
C LEU A 81 -8.60 -20.47 -11.25
N PRO A 82 -9.77 -19.81 -11.25
CA PRO A 82 -10.36 -19.35 -12.50
C PRO A 82 -9.44 -18.33 -13.15
N ALA A 83 -9.25 -18.43 -14.47
CA ALA A 83 -8.43 -17.50 -15.23
C ALA A 83 -8.93 -16.04 -15.13
N ILE A 84 -10.25 -15.87 -14.96
CA ILE A 84 -10.91 -14.59 -14.76
C ILE A 84 -11.77 -14.71 -13.50
N PRO A 85 -11.55 -13.86 -12.48
CA PRO A 85 -12.41 -13.84 -11.31
C PRO A 85 -13.85 -13.47 -11.68
N ASP A 86 -14.81 -14.00 -10.91
CA ASP A 86 -16.22 -13.66 -11.10
C ASP A 86 -16.46 -12.15 -10.93
N ALA A 87 -17.17 -11.54 -11.89
CA ALA A 87 -17.37 -10.10 -11.92
C ALA A 87 -18.18 -9.59 -10.72
N ALA A 88 -19.19 -10.33 -10.25
CA ALA A 88 -19.97 -9.94 -9.08
C ALA A 88 -19.13 -10.02 -7.79
N VAL A 89 -18.25 -11.02 -7.70
CA VAL A 89 -17.27 -11.12 -6.60
C VAL A 89 -16.29 -9.93 -6.62
N LEU A 90 -15.78 -9.56 -7.80
CA LEU A 90 -14.90 -8.40 -7.95
C LEU A 90 -15.61 -7.10 -7.55
N ASP A 91 -16.83 -6.89 -8.02
CA ASP A 91 -17.61 -5.67 -7.72
C ASP A 91 -17.97 -5.55 -6.23
N ALA A 92 -18.19 -6.68 -5.55
CA ALA A 92 -18.43 -6.72 -4.11
C ALA A 92 -17.14 -6.62 -3.27
N SER A 93 -15.97 -6.92 -3.87
CA SER A 93 -14.69 -6.94 -3.15
C SER A 93 -14.31 -5.54 -2.67
N ARG A 94 -13.75 -5.47 -1.46
CA ARG A 94 -13.19 -4.24 -0.88
C ARG A 94 -11.69 -4.37 -0.72
N TRP A 95 -11.00 -3.26 -0.85
CA TRP A 95 -9.57 -3.17 -0.61
C TRP A 95 -9.26 -1.97 0.26
N PHE A 96 -8.13 -2.04 0.94
CA PHE A 96 -7.69 -1.03 1.90
C PHE A 96 -6.17 -0.86 1.81
N MET A 97 -5.70 0.38 1.74
CA MET A 97 -4.29 0.73 1.87
C MET A 97 -4.13 1.82 2.91
N LEU A 98 -3.12 1.69 3.77
CA LEU A 98 -2.83 2.63 4.83
C LEU A 98 -1.31 2.83 4.96
N ALA A 99 -0.95 4.06 5.27
CA ALA A 99 0.41 4.45 5.65
C ALA A 99 0.36 5.15 7.01
N GLU A 100 1.17 4.68 7.95
CA GLU A 100 1.48 5.42 9.18
C GLU A 100 2.86 6.03 9.06
N VAL A 101 2.99 7.27 9.51
CA VAL A 101 4.24 8.03 9.48
C VAL A 101 4.50 8.60 10.86
N THR A 102 5.74 8.51 11.31
CA THR A 102 6.24 9.21 12.49
C THR A 102 7.22 10.28 12.01
N GLY A 103 6.96 11.54 12.35
CA GLY A 103 7.80 12.69 12.06
C GLY A 103 9.02 12.76 12.99
N VAL A 104 9.96 13.65 12.67
CA VAL A 104 11.18 13.89 13.47
C VAL A 104 10.91 14.46 14.86
N ASP A 105 9.71 14.96 15.09
CA ASP A 105 9.20 15.52 16.34
C ASP A 105 8.29 14.55 17.11
N ASP A 106 8.37 13.26 16.78
CA ASP A 106 7.53 12.18 17.30
C ASP A 106 6.02 12.35 17.03
N ARG A 107 5.62 13.33 16.20
CA ARG A 107 4.23 13.43 15.75
C ARG A 107 3.92 12.29 14.82
N ARG A 108 2.74 11.71 15.00
CA ARG A 108 2.27 10.60 14.19
C ARG A 108 1.09 11.04 13.35
N ALA A 109 1.06 10.57 12.12
CA ALA A 109 -0.08 10.69 11.23
C ALA A 109 -0.35 9.36 10.56
N ARG A 110 -1.61 9.13 10.20
CA ARG A 110 -1.98 8.04 9.30
C ARG A 110 -2.78 8.58 8.13
N GLY A 111 -2.51 8.03 6.95
CA GLY A 111 -3.29 8.25 5.73
C GLY A 111 -3.78 6.92 5.20
N TRP A 112 -5.01 6.87 4.70
CA TRP A 112 -5.60 5.64 4.19
C TRP A 112 -6.55 5.92 3.04
N VAL A 113 -6.68 4.92 2.18
CA VAL A 113 -7.57 4.91 1.03
C VAL A 113 -8.20 3.53 0.87
N THR A 114 -9.48 3.51 0.53
CA THR A 114 -10.27 2.29 0.34
C THR A 114 -11.24 2.46 -0.81
N GLY A 115 -11.64 1.35 -1.41
CA GLY A 115 -12.62 1.30 -2.48
C GLY A 115 -13.12 -0.12 -2.72
N PHE A 116 -13.89 -0.26 -3.78
CA PHE A 116 -14.33 -1.56 -4.28
C PHE A 116 -13.54 -1.97 -5.51
N ASN A 117 -13.62 -3.24 -5.89
CA ASN A 117 -13.06 -3.78 -7.14
C ASN A 117 -11.62 -3.29 -7.38
N ALA A 118 -10.64 -3.90 -6.73
CA ALA A 118 -9.24 -3.46 -6.77
C ALA A 118 -8.67 -3.39 -8.21
N TYR A 119 -9.12 -4.27 -9.11
CA TYR A 119 -8.72 -4.27 -10.51
C TYR A 119 -9.32 -3.10 -11.30
N GLY A 120 -10.61 -2.84 -11.12
CA GLY A 120 -11.28 -1.66 -11.68
C GLY A 120 -10.63 -0.36 -11.17
N SER A 121 -10.40 -0.29 -9.87
CA SER A 121 -9.70 0.82 -9.20
C SER A 121 -8.31 1.06 -9.79
N THR A 122 -7.51 0.00 -10.01
CA THR A 122 -6.18 0.10 -10.62
C THR A 122 -6.25 0.65 -12.04
N THR A 123 -7.27 0.28 -12.80
CA THR A 123 -7.49 0.79 -14.17
C THR A 123 -7.75 2.29 -14.14
N VAL A 124 -8.62 2.76 -13.25
CA VAL A 124 -8.89 4.19 -13.05
C VAL A 124 -7.62 4.95 -12.68
N ILE A 125 -6.83 4.42 -11.73
CA ILE A 125 -5.56 5.02 -11.30
C ILE A 125 -4.59 5.16 -12.49
N ALA A 126 -4.45 4.12 -13.30
CA ALA A 126 -3.54 4.13 -14.45
C ALA A 126 -3.99 5.13 -15.54
N VAL A 127 -5.29 5.18 -15.83
CA VAL A 127 -5.86 6.12 -16.81
C VAL A 127 -5.69 7.56 -16.33
N GLU A 128 -5.98 7.85 -15.05
CA GLU A 128 -5.82 9.20 -14.52
C GLU A 128 -4.36 9.64 -14.49
N ALA A 129 -3.45 8.74 -14.12
CA ALA A 129 -2.00 9.01 -14.18
C ALA A 129 -1.56 9.36 -15.61
N ALA A 130 -1.95 8.58 -16.61
CA ALA A 130 -1.65 8.84 -18.01
C ALA A 130 -2.24 10.19 -18.47
N ARG A 131 -3.50 10.48 -18.11
CA ARG A 131 -4.17 11.74 -18.44
C ARG A 131 -3.44 12.94 -17.85
N ARG A 132 -3.00 12.89 -16.58
CA ARG A 132 -2.24 13.96 -15.93
C ARG A 132 -0.87 14.16 -16.55
N LEU A 133 -0.17 13.08 -16.90
CA LEU A 133 1.12 13.17 -17.59
C LEU A 133 1.00 13.92 -18.92
N VAL A 134 -0.10 13.74 -19.66
CA VAL A 134 -0.34 14.46 -20.92
C VAL A 134 -0.82 15.89 -20.69
N ALA A 135 -1.76 16.11 -19.77
CA ALA A 135 -2.45 17.39 -19.62
C ALA A 135 -1.73 18.40 -18.72
N VAL A 136 -1.04 17.92 -17.69
CA VAL A 136 -0.33 18.74 -16.68
C VAL A 136 1.18 18.62 -16.85
N GLY A 137 1.67 17.42 -17.18
CA GLY A 137 3.09 17.11 -17.28
C GLY A 137 3.68 16.64 -15.95
N ALA A 138 4.93 16.18 -16.02
CA ALA A 138 5.78 15.83 -14.88
C ALA A 138 7.25 16.06 -15.27
N PRO A 139 8.19 16.11 -14.31
CA PRO A 139 9.61 16.12 -14.63
C PRO A 139 10.00 14.93 -15.53
N ALA A 140 10.98 15.13 -16.41
CA ALA A 140 11.48 14.06 -17.26
C ALA A 140 12.24 13.01 -16.42
N GLY A 141 12.08 11.73 -16.75
CA GLY A 141 12.80 10.62 -16.14
C GLY A 141 11.89 9.53 -15.56
N THR A 142 12.48 8.62 -14.81
CA THR A 142 11.75 7.55 -14.10
C THR A 142 11.34 8.04 -12.72
N LEU A 143 10.05 8.34 -12.55
CA LEU A 143 9.51 8.93 -11.32
C LEU A 143 8.64 7.93 -10.56
N ALA A 144 8.69 7.99 -9.23
CA ALA A 144 7.64 7.41 -8.40
C ALA A 144 6.35 8.27 -8.48
N PRO A 145 5.15 7.71 -8.24
CA PRO A 145 3.91 8.47 -8.28
C PRO A 145 3.92 9.73 -7.39
N ALA A 146 4.50 9.64 -6.19
CA ALA A 146 4.62 10.76 -5.26
C ALA A 146 5.55 11.89 -5.74
N GLN A 147 6.38 11.65 -6.76
CA GLN A 147 7.20 12.68 -7.40
C GLN A 147 6.53 13.25 -8.66
N ALA A 148 5.60 12.51 -9.25
CA ALA A 148 4.92 12.90 -10.50
C ALA A 148 3.61 13.65 -10.26
N PHE A 149 2.94 13.41 -9.13
CA PHE A 149 1.59 13.93 -8.87
C PHE A 149 1.47 14.53 -7.47
N ASP A 150 0.69 15.60 -7.36
CA ASP A 150 0.16 16.04 -6.07
C ASP A 150 -0.81 15.00 -5.52
N ALA A 151 -0.53 14.47 -4.33
CA ALA A 151 -1.24 13.32 -3.78
C ALA A 151 -2.70 13.64 -3.44
N ALA A 152 -2.97 14.80 -2.83
CA ALA A 152 -4.31 15.19 -2.42
C ALA A 152 -5.21 15.39 -3.66
N SER A 153 -4.74 16.17 -4.63
CA SER A 153 -5.43 16.37 -5.91
C SER A 153 -5.68 15.05 -6.65
N PHE A 154 -4.74 14.10 -6.60
CA PHE A 154 -4.90 12.79 -7.23
C PHE A 154 -6.00 11.97 -6.54
N LEU A 155 -5.94 11.87 -5.22
CA LEU A 155 -6.91 11.12 -4.43
C LEU A 155 -8.31 11.76 -4.46
N ASP A 156 -8.41 13.09 -4.52
CA ASP A 156 -9.69 13.80 -4.70
C ASP A 156 -10.35 13.48 -6.04
N HIS A 157 -9.57 13.31 -7.10
CA HIS A 157 -10.12 12.84 -8.37
C HIS A 157 -10.64 11.40 -8.25
N LEU A 158 -9.87 10.50 -7.63
CA LEU A 158 -10.29 9.12 -7.42
C LEU A 158 -11.53 9.00 -6.52
N ALA A 159 -11.75 9.96 -5.61
CA ALA A 159 -12.95 9.99 -4.80
C ALA A 159 -14.23 10.10 -5.65
N THR A 160 -14.15 10.69 -6.86
CA THR A 160 -15.28 10.76 -7.80
C THR A 160 -15.68 9.41 -8.39
N THR A 161 -14.83 8.38 -8.25
CA THR A 161 -15.08 7.02 -8.74
C THR A 161 -15.45 6.03 -7.63
N GLY A 162 -15.85 6.54 -6.46
CA GLY A 162 -16.29 5.71 -5.33
C GLY A 162 -15.17 5.27 -4.38
N MET A 163 -13.93 5.75 -4.56
CA MET A 163 -12.89 5.59 -3.54
C MET A 163 -13.11 6.58 -2.39
N THR A 164 -12.62 6.25 -1.20
CA THR A 164 -12.61 7.16 -0.06
C THR A 164 -11.21 7.19 0.52
N TRP A 165 -10.73 8.40 0.82
CA TRP A 165 -9.43 8.59 1.44
C TRP A 165 -9.50 9.61 2.57
N ARG A 166 -8.61 9.49 3.54
CA ARG A 166 -8.48 10.42 4.66
C ARG A 166 -7.04 10.45 5.18
N VAL A 167 -6.73 11.52 5.90
CA VAL A 167 -5.51 11.69 6.69
C VAL A 167 -5.93 12.18 8.07
N GLU A 168 -5.29 11.67 9.11
CA GLU A 168 -5.49 12.14 10.49
C GLU A 168 -4.18 12.10 11.28
N GLU A 169 -4.11 12.98 12.27
CA GLU A 169 -3.05 12.94 13.28
C GLU A 169 -3.40 11.90 14.35
N LEU A 170 -2.40 11.12 14.75
CA LEU A 170 -2.52 10.11 15.79
C LEU A 170 -2.03 10.70 17.12
N ALA A 171 -2.65 10.26 18.21
CA ALA A 171 -2.17 10.60 19.54
C ALA A 171 -0.73 10.09 19.73
N ALA A 172 0.08 10.88 20.45
CA ALA A 172 1.41 10.46 20.86
C ALA A 172 1.32 9.15 21.66
N VAL A 173 2.23 8.20 21.38
CA VAL A 173 2.32 6.97 22.18
C VAL A 173 2.82 7.38 23.57
N ARG A 174 1.97 7.28 24.59
CA ARG A 174 2.42 7.40 25.98
C ARG A 174 3.21 6.14 26.33
N THR A 175 4.51 6.17 26.16
CA THR A 175 5.41 5.15 26.70
C THR A 175 5.28 5.18 28.23
N ARG A 176 4.87 4.07 28.84
CA ARG A 176 4.99 3.86 30.29
C ARG A 176 6.37 3.32 30.62
#